data_AF-E6X749-F1
#
_entry.id   AF-E6X749-F1
#
_cell.length_a   1.000
_cell.length_b   1.000
_cell.length_c   1.000
_cell.angle_alpha   90.00
_cell.angle_beta   90.00
_cell.angle_gamma   90.00
#
_symmetry.space_group_name_H-M   'P 1'
#
loop_
_entity.id
_entity.type
_entity.pdbx_description
1 polymer ?
#
loop_
_entity_poly.entity_id
_entity_poly.type
_entity_poly.pdbx_seq_one_letter_code
_entity_poly.pdbx_strand_id
1 'polypeptide(L)'
;MKHLLIVLLTLSSLSSFASNKSGFPVDTTQISNKNILYKVSQAGNYIHLNISTTDKKTAMSIIRNGLTIYYDIKGKEKKDVYVKYPYSNESRSFQQGSLENIDVNAIDLNSMIEKLPAEAEYGSFEEKQEFNKDLNNLDIAIENHYTASSQLFEFSIKIPKAKIASQENSDFSKLSIGVVANKMEGTVNKEREQGQNQGMRSGGGRRGNGSGGGRGGARGQNEQQSSPTTERVTVDFWFDAE
;
A
#
# COMPACT_ATOMS: atom_id res chain seq x y z
N MET A 1 -28.83 -70.23 34.48
CA MET A 1 -29.69 -69.03 34.42
C MET A 1 -28.93 -67.92 33.73
N LYS A 2 -29.60 -67.26 32.78
CA LYS A 2 -29.08 -66.23 31.87
C LYS A 2 -29.00 -64.87 32.59
N HIS A 3 -27.87 -64.18 32.53
CA HIS A 3 -27.73 -62.72 32.70
C HIS A 3 -26.55 -62.30 31.80
N LEU A 4 -26.74 -61.85 30.55
CA LEU A 4 -27.17 -60.53 30.04
C LEU A 4 -26.31 -59.34 30.53
N LEU A 5 -25.54 -58.80 29.56
CA LEU A 5 -24.96 -57.45 29.34
C LEU A 5 -25.01 -56.40 30.47
N ILE A 6 -24.02 -55.52 30.62
CA ILE A 6 -23.77 -54.36 29.74
C ILE A 6 -22.29 -53.91 29.85
N VAL A 7 -21.60 -53.78 28.71
CA VAL A 7 -20.32 -53.05 28.60
C VAL A 7 -20.65 -51.63 28.18
N LEU A 8 -20.41 -50.67 29.07
CA LEU A 8 -20.60 -49.24 28.82
C LEU A 8 -19.31 -48.67 28.22
N LEU A 9 -19.25 -48.54 26.89
CA LEU A 9 -18.16 -47.88 26.17
C LEU A 9 -18.48 -46.38 26.11
N THR A 10 -17.98 -45.61 27.08
CA THR A 10 -18.04 -44.14 27.01
C THR A 10 -16.93 -43.65 26.09
N LEU A 11 -17.26 -43.39 24.82
CA LEU A 11 -16.46 -42.53 23.95
C LEU A 11 -16.50 -41.11 24.51
N SER A 12 -15.49 -40.73 25.28
CA SER A 12 -15.23 -39.31 25.58
C SER A 12 -14.55 -38.69 24.37
N SER A 13 -15.34 -38.12 23.46
CA SER A 13 -14.85 -37.22 22.43
C SER A 13 -14.40 -35.92 23.10
N LEU A 14 -13.10 -35.83 23.39
CA LEU A 14 -12.43 -34.56 23.68
C LEU A 14 -12.38 -33.76 22.37
N SER A 15 -13.39 -32.93 22.14
CA SER A 15 -13.29 -31.83 21.19
C SER A 15 -12.36 -30.77 21.80
N SER A 16 -11.07 -30.90 21.52
CA SER A 16 -10.11 -29.82 21.73
C SER A 16 -10.50 -28.65 20.84
N PHE A 17 -11.24 -27.71 21.39
CA PHE A 17 -11.39 -26.37 20.82
C PHE A 17 -10.01 -25.70 20.90
N ALA A 18 -9.24 -25.83 19.84
CA ALA A 18 -8.08 -25.00 19.62
C ALA A 18 -8.58 -23.55 19.46
N SER A 19 -8.50 -22.80 20.55
CA SER A 19 -8.60 -21.35 20.52
C SER A 19 -7.41 -20.82 19.71
N ASN A 20 -7.61 -20.62 18.40
CA ASN A 20 -6.70 -19.89 17.53
C ASN A 20 -6.67 -18.42 17.99
N LYS A 21 -6.01 -18.14 19.11
CA LYS A 21 -5.37 -16.84 19.31
C LYS A 21 -4.14 -16.88 18.43
N SER A 22 -4.22 -16.21 17.28
CA SER A 22 -3.06 -15.87 16.45
C SER A 22 -2.15 -14.93 17.25
N GLY A 23 -1.45 -15.48 18.25
CA GLY A 23 -0.29 -14.84 18.83
C GLY A 23 0.79 -14.79 17.77
N PHE A 24 1.37 -13.61 17.56
CA PHE A 24 2.56 -13.49 16.72
C PHE A 24 3.65 -14.44 17.25
N PRO A 25 4.43 -15.10 16.36
CA PRO A 25 5.54 -15.96 16.78
C PRO A 25 6.50 -15.21 17.72
N VAL A 26 7.20 -15.93 18.60
CA VAL A 26 8.18 -15.35 19.54
C VAL A 26 9.27 -14.55 18.81
N ASP A 27 9.63 -14.96 17.59
CA ASP A 27 10.64 -14.32 16.74
C ASP A 27 10.03 -13.23 15.85
N THR A 28 9.20 -12.36 16.44
CA THR A 28 8.58 -11.24 15.72
C THR A 28 9.36 -9.95 15.97
N THR A 29 9.99 -9.42 14.93
CA THR A 29 10.56 -8.07 14.93
C THR A 29 9.41 -7.06 14.94
N GLN A 30 9.43 -6.12 15.88
CA GLN A 30 8.43 -5.06 15.98
C GLN A 30 9.12 -3.70 15.96
N ILE A 31 8.74 -2.86 14.99
CA ILE A 31 9.27 -1.50 14.84
C ILE A 31 8.15 -0.51 14.56
N SER A 32 8.26 0.69 15.11
CA SER A 32 7.33 1.78 14.84
C SER A 32 8.03 2.93 14.11
N ASN A 33 7.41 3.45 13.06
CA ASN A 33 7.83 4.68 12.41
C ASN A 33 6.63 5.62 12.30
N LYS A 34 6.75 6.83 12.86
CA LYS A 34 5.63 7.78 13.01
C LYS A 34 4.42 7.10 13.68
N ASN A 35 3.27 7.08 13.02
CA ASN A 35 2.02 6.50 13.51
C ASN A 35 1.78 5.07 12.99
N ILE A 36 2.81 4.40 12.48
CA ILE A 36 2.69 3.07 11.87
C ILE A 36 3.53 2.07 12.65
N LEU A 37 2.90 0.93 12.96
CA LEU A 37 3.52 -0.22 13.58
C LEU A 37 3.74 -1.31 12.53
N TYR A 38 4.97 -1.77 12.43
CA TYR A 38 5.40 -2.86 11.56
C TYR A 38 5.76 -4.05 12.43
N LYS A 39 5.21 -5.22 12.09
CA LYS A 39 5.52 -6.50 12.71
C LYS A 39 5.91 -7.49 11.65
N VAL A 40 7.09 -8.09 11.79
CA VAL A 40 7.58 -9.10 10.86
C VAL A 40 7.90 -10.37 11.61
N SER A 41 7.48 -11.50 11.08
CA SER A 41 7.86 -12.81 11.61
C SER A 41 8.27 -13.74 10.48
N GLN A 42 9.35 -14.50 10.72
CA GLN A 42 9.89 -15.46 9.76
C GLN A 42 9.45 -16.89 10.10
N ALA A 43 8.16 -17.20 9.95
CA ALA A 43 7.60 -18.50 10.32
C ALA A 43 7.70 -19.53 9.17
N GLY A 44 8.44 -20.62 9.40
CA GLY A 44 8.59 -21.70 8.41
C GLY A 44 9.13 -21.20 7.07
N ASN A 45 8.39 -21.49 5.99
CA ASN A 45 8.76 -21.13 4.62
C ASN A 45 8.31 -19.72 4.20
N TYR A 46 7.78 -18.92 5.12
CA TYR A 46 7.18 -17.62 4.80
C TYR A 46 7.79 -16.48 5.61
N ILE A 47 7.69 -15.30 5.01
CA ILE A 47 7.80 -14.02 5.70
C ILE A 47 6.39 -13.46 5.83
N HIS A 48 6.03 -13.10 7.07
CA HIS A 48 4.76 -12.43 7.37
C HIS A 48 5.07 -11.00 7.78
N LEU A 49 4.42 -10.03 7.15
CA LEU A 49 4.49 -8.62 7.52
C LEU A 49 3.07 -8.12 7.81
N ASN A 50 2.89 -7.51 8.98
CA ASN A 50 1.71 -6.77 9.36
C ASN A 50 2.08 -5.29 9.56
N ILE A 51 1.32 -4.41 8.93
CA ILE A 51 1.45 -2.96 9.01
C ILE A 51 0.14 -2.46 9.59
N SER A 52 0.21 -1.78 10.72
CA SER A 52 -0.99 -1.30 11.41
C SER A 52 -0.88 0.14 11.84
N THR A 53 -2.00 0.83 11.86
CA THR A 53 -2.09 2.23 12.33
C THR A 53 -3.48 2.53 12.87
N THR A 54 -3.54 3.38 13.88
CA THR A 54 -4.78 4.01 14.36
C THR A 54 -4.97 5.42 13.79
N ASP A 55 -3.99 5.93 13.03
CA ASP A 55 -4.11 7.24 12.38
C ASP A 55 -4.92 7.11 11.09
N LYS A 56 -6.15 7.65 11.12
CA LYS A 56 -7.11 7.52 10.01
C LYS A 56 -6.60 8.14 8.71
N LYS A 57 -5.81 9.23 8.77
CA LYS A 57 -5.20 9.84 7.58
C LYS A 57 -4.18 8.91 6.93
N THR A 58 -3.36 8.25 7.74
CA THR A 58 -2.40 7.24 7.29
C THR A 58 -3.09 6.03 6.71
N ALA A 59 -4.08 5.46 7.41
CA ALA A 59 -4.89 4.34 6.90
C ALA A 59 -5.51 4.68 5.54
N MET A 60 -6.13 5.85 5.42
CA MET A 60 -6.75 6.29 4.18
C MET A 60 -5.73 6.51 3.05
N SER A 61 -4.53 7.04 3.37
CA SER A 61 -3.44 7.18 2.40
C SER A 61 -3.00 5.80 1.88
N ILE A 62 -2.84 4.82 2.76
CA ILE A 62 -2.48 3.44 2.40
C ILE A 62 -3.56 2.80 1.53
N ILE A 63 -4.84 2.92 1.89
CA ILE A 63 -5.94 2.32 1.11
C ILE A 63 -6.02 2.93 -0.29
N ARG A 64 -5.91 4.25 -0.43
CA ARG A 64 -6.04 4.93 -1.73
C ARG A 64 -4.86 4.66 -2.65
N ASN A 65 -3.66 4.77 -2.10
CA ASN A 65 -2.43 4.73 -2.89
C ASN A 65 -1.92 3.28 -3.03
N GLY A 66 -2.06 2.48 -1.98
CA GLY A 66 -1.40 1.21 -1.85
C GLY A 66 0.03 1.31 -1.36
N LEU A 67 0.65 0.15 -1.21
CA LEU A 67 2.02 -0.04 -0.79
C LEU A 67 2.79 -0.87 -1.82
N THR A 68 4.08 -0.60 -1.92
CA THR A 68 5.08 -1.52 -2.47
C THR A 68 5.96 -1.97 -1.31
N ILE A 69 6.01 -3.29 -1.11
CA ILE A 69 6.83 -3.95 -0.10
C ILE A 69 8.04 -4.55 -0.80
N TYR A 70 9.23 -4.07 -0.45
CA TYR A 70 10.51 -4.54 -0.97
C TYR A 70 11.18 -5.50 0.01
N TYR A 71 11.88 -6.50 -0.52
CA TYR A 71 12.61 -7.49 0.27
C TYR A 71 14.06 -7.58 -0.23
N ASP A 72 15.03 -7.39 0.67
CA ASP A 72 16.45 -7.58 0.36
C ASP A 72 17.16 -8.38 1.46
N ILE A 73 17.52 -9.63 1.15
CA ILE A 73 18.21 -10.54 2.08
C ILE A 73 19.65 -10.11 2.38
N LYS A 74 20.20 -9.14 1.65
CA LYS A 74 21.58 -8.67 1.83
C LYS A 74 21.67 -7.43 2.72
N GLY A 75 20.54 -6.86 3.14
CA GLY A 75 20.50 -5.65 3.97
C GLY A 75 21.03 -4.39 3.29
N LYS A 76 20.96 -4.33 1.95
CA LYS A 76 21.43 -3.20 1.13
C LYS A 76 20.29 -2.34 0.58
N GLU A 77 19.07 -2.57 1.05
CA GLU A 77 17.86 -1.83 0.67
C GLU A 77 17.60 -1.84 -0.85
N LYS A 78 17.92 -2.97 -1.50
CA LYS A 78 17.67 -3.13 -2.93
C LYS A 78 16.18 -3.32 -3.24
N LYS A 79 15.74 -2.75 -4.37
CA LYS A 79 14.35 -2.78 -4.83
C LYS A 79 14.06 -3.88 -5.87
N ASP A 80 14.93 -4.89 -5.91
CA ASP A 80 14.90 -5.95 -6.94
C ASP A 80 13.74 -6.91 -6.73
N VAL A 81 13.36 -7.22 -5.49
CA VAL A 81 12.22 -8.08 -5.18
C VAL A 81 11.14 -7.29 -4.45
N TYR A 82 9.91 -7.33 -4.95
CA TYR A 82 8.80 -6.59 -4.37
C TYR A 82 7.42 -7.19 -4.60
N VAL A 83 6.47 -6.79 -3.76
CA VAL A 83 5.04 -6.95 -3.99
C VAL A 83 4.37 -5.59 -3.89
N LYS A 84 3.65 -5.20 -4.94
CA LYS A 84 2.90 -3.94 -5.03
C LYS A 84 1.41 -4.24 -4.98
N TYR A 85 0.72 -3.66 -4.00
CA TYR A 85 -0.72 -3.80 -3.85
C TYR A 85 -1.38 -2.52 -3.30
N PRO A 86 -2.58 -2.18 -3.78
CA PRO A 86 -3.19 -2.71 -5.00
C PRO A 86 -2.47 -2.24 -6.27
N TYR A 87 -2.44 -3.07 -7.30
CA TYR A 87 -1.93 -2.75 -8.63
C TYR A 87 -3.09 -2.50 -9.61
N SER A 88 -2.89 -1.65 -10.60
CA SER A 88 -3.87 -1.38 -11.67
C SER A 88 -3.14 -0.64 -12.79
N ASN A 89 -3.29 -1.14 -14.02
CA ASN A 89 -2.83 -0.44 -15.22
C ASN A 89 -3.79 0.69 -15.63
N GLU A 90 -5.00 0.72 -15.06
CA GLU A 90 -5.97 1.78 -15.27
C GLU A 90 -5.76 2.91 -14.26
N SER A 91 -5.83 4.14 -14.75
CA SER A 91 -5.82 5.36 -13.94
C SER A 91 -7.04 5.37 -13.04
N ARG A 92 -6.85 4.98 -11.77
CA ARG A 92 -7.92 5.06 -10.77
C ARG A 92 -8.28 6.51 -10.53
N SER A 93 -9.42 6.93 -11.06
CA SER A 93 -10.05 8.17 -10.65
C SER A 93 -10.70 7.96 -9.26
N PHE A 94 -9.88 7.89 -8.22
CA PHE A 94 -10.37 8.39 -6.95
C PHE A 94 -10.64 9.87 -7.19
N GLN A 95 -11.92 10.24 -7.35
CA GLN A 95 -12.33 11.63 -7.52
C GLN A 95 -11.53 12.46 -6.53
N GLN A 96 -10.61 13.25 -7.08
CA GLN A 96 -9.68 14.08 -6.33
C GLN A 96 -10.46 15.28 -5.81
N GLY A 97 -11.45 15.02 -4.97
CA GLY A 97 -12.00 16.04 -4.08
C GLY A 97 -10.84 16.52 -3.23
N SER A 98 -10.58 17.81 -3.28
CA SER A 98 -9.57 18.44 -2.45
C SER A 98 -9.73 17.96 -1.01
N LEU A 99 -8.66 17.36 -0.47
CA LEU A 99 -8.59 16.92 0.92
C LEU A 99 -8.82 18.06 1.92
N GLU A 100 -8.87 19.31 1.44
CA GLU A 100 -9.01 20.51 2.24
C GLU A 100 -10.33 20.61 3.01
N ASN A 101 -11.39 19.89 2.63
CA ASN A 101 -12.70 19.98 3.31
C ASN A 101 -13.41 18.64 3.59
N ILE A 102 -12.75 17.50 3.39
CA ILE A 102 -13.38 16.21 3.72
C ILE A 102 -13.19 15.96 5.21
N ASP A 103 -14.30 15.86 5.94
CA ASP A 103 -14.27 15.34 7.32
C ASP A 103 -13.79 13.88 7.29
N VAL A 104 -12.52 13.69 7.63
CA VAL A 104 -11.87 12.38 7.66
C VAL A 104 -12.62 11.44 8.61
N ASN A 105 -13.30 11.96 9.63
CA ASN A 105 -14.07 11.15 10.58
C ASN A 105 -15.33 10.56 9.95
N ALA A 106 -15.94 11.23 8.98
CA ALA A 106 -17.13 10.75 8.27
C ALA A 106 -16.83 9.67 7.21
N ILE A 107 -15.56 9.45 6.86
CA ILE A 107 -15.16 8.48 5.84
C ILE A 107 -15.28 7.05 6.38
N ASP A 108 -16.02 6.21 5.67
CA ASP A 108 -16.08 4.77 5.92
C ASP A 108 -14.91 4.04 5.22
N LEU A 109 -13.93 3.60 6.01
CA LEU A 109 -12.76 2.90 5.50
C LEU A 109 -13.09 1.47 5.03
N ASN A 110 -14.10 0.80 5.59
CA ASN A 110 -14.47 -0.55 5.16
C ASN A 110 -14.99 -0.51 3.71
N SER A 111 -15.87 0.44 3.39
CA SER A 111 -16.32 0.64 2.00
C SER A 111 -15.18 0.97 1.04
N MET A 112 -14.12 1.64 1.50
CA MET A 112 -12.94 1.88 0.66
C MET A 112 -12.14 0.60 0.41
N ILE A 113 -11.98 -0.24 1.43
CA ILE A 113 -11.28 -1.53 1.35
C ILE A 113 -12.02 -2.49 0.41
N GLU A 114 -13.35 -2.57 0.49
CA GLU A 114 -14.18 -3.41 -0.38
C GLU A 114 -14.07 -3.05 -1.87
N LYS A 115 -13.70 -1.80 -2.17
CA LYS A 115 -13.51 -1.30 -3.54
C LYS A 115 -12.08 -1.45 -4.04
N LEU A 116 -11.17 -1.99 -3.23
CA LEU A 116 -9.82 -2.24 -3.69
C LEU A 116 -9.85 -3.34 -4.77
N PRO A 117 -9.11 -3.16 -5.86
CA PRO A 117 -8.99 -4.22 -6.85
C PRO A 117 -8.26 -5.42 -6.23
N ALA A 118 -8.49 -6.58 -6.84
CA ALA A 118 -7.83 -7.80 -6.43
C ALA A 118 -6.41 -7.91 -7.03
N GLU A 119 -6.10 -7.11 -8.05
CA GLU A 119 -4.83 -7.13 -8.77
C GLU A 119 -3.66 -6.62 -7.91
N ALA A 120 -2.55 -7.36 -7.99
CA ALA A 120 -1.26 -7.06 -7.40
C ALA A 120 -0.16 -7.29 -8.45
N GLU A 121 1.02 -6.73 -8.22
CA GLU A 121 2.22 -7.00 -9.02
C GLU A 121 3.29 -7.58 -8.11
N TYR A 122 3.90 -8.68 -8.54
CA TYR A 122 5.12 -9.23 -7.96
C TYR A 122 6.27 -8.97 -8.92
N GLY A 123 7.35 -8.39 -8.42
CA GLY A 123 8.58 -8.17 -9.16
C GLY A 123 9.73 -8.97 -8.56
N SER A 124 10.56 -9.55 -9.42
CA SER A 124 11.79 -10.24 -9.07
C SER A 124 12.86 -9.96 -10.11
N PHE A 125 13.80 -9.09 -9.74
CA PHE A 125 14.84 -8.54 -10.61
C PHE A 125 14.22 -7.85 -11.84
N GLU A 126 14.35 -8.45 -13.02
CA GLU A 126 13.84 -7.90 -14.27
C GLU A 126 12.45 -8.45 -14.64
N GLU A 127 11.99 -9.50 -13.95
CA GLU A 127 10.71 -10.13 -14.20
C GLU A 127 9.62 -9.49 -13.35
N LYS A 128 8.48 -9.25 -13.99
CA LYS A 128 7.27 -8.75 -13.34
C LYS A 128 6.10 -9.63 -13.70
N GLN A 129 5.28 -9.93 -12.71
CA GLN A 129 4.08 -10.74 -12.87
C GLN A 129 2.92 -10.09 -12.14
N GLU A 130 1.88 -9.75 -12.89
CA GLU A 130 0.59 -9.39 -12.33
C GLU A 130 -0.14 -10.64 -11.84
N PHE A 131 -0.84 -10.53 -10.71
CA PHE A 131 -1.62 -11.63 -10.14
C PHE A 131 -2.84 -11.13 -9.39
N ASN A 132 -3.85 -11.99 -9.24
CA ASN A 132 -5.01 -11.72 -8.40
C ASN A 132 -4.73 -12.20 -6.97
N LYS A 133 -4.87 -11.33 -5.97
CA LYS A 133 -4.54 -11.64 -4.57
C LYS A 133 -5.35 -12.81 -4.00
N ASP A 134 -6.56 -13.03 -4.49
CA ASP A 134 -7.47 -14.08 -4.03
C ASP A 134 -7.30 -15.38 -4.83
N LEU A 135 -6.79 -15.27 -6.07
CA LEU A 135 -6.61 -16.39 -7.01
C LEU A 135 -5.23 -16.30 -7.68
N ASN A 136 -4.19 -16.77 -6.99
CA ASN A 136 -2.83 -16.84 -7.55
C ASN A 136 -2.11 -18.17 -7.24
N ASN A 137 -1.13 -18.48 -8.08
CA ASN A 137 -0.20 -19.61 -7.90
C ASN A 137 1.16 -19.18 -7.32
N LEU A 138 1.29 -17.91 -6.90
CA LEU A 138 2.49 -17.39 -6.28
C LEU A 138 2.56 -17.72 -4.78
N ASP A 139 1.46 -18.18 -4.21
CA ASP A 139 1.28 -18.43 -2.77
C ASP A 139 1.57 -17.17 -1.93
N ILE A 140 1.21 -16.02 -2.50
CA ILE A 140 1.25 -14.71 -1.85
C ILE A 140 -0.18 -14.38 -1.40
N ALA A 141 -0.34 -14.06 -0.12
CA ALA A 141 -1.61 -13.64 0.46
C ALA A 141 -1.50 -12.19 0.93
N ILE A 142 -2.52 -11.38 0.61
CA ILE A 142 -2.61 -9.97 0.98
C ILE A 142 -4.01 -9.69 1.54
N GLU A 143 -4.06 -9.07 2.72
CA GLU A 143 -5.30 -8.74 3.40
C GLU A 143 -5.28 -7.28 3.88
N ASN A 144 -6.44 -6.63 3.81
CA ASN A 144 -6.67 -5.32 4.39
C ASN A 144 -7.88 -5.44 5.32
N HIS A 145 -7.74 -4.97 6.54
CA HIS A 145 -8.80 -5.01 7.53
C HIS A 145 -8.90 -3.69 8.29
N TYR A 146 -10.12 -3.27 8.62
CA TYR A 146 -10.35 -2.13 9.50
C TYR A 146 -11.33 -2.51 10.61
N THR A 147 -10.85 -2.45 11.85
CA THR A 147 -11.67 -2.66 13.05
C THR A 147 -12.15 -1.30 13.56
N ALA A 148 -13.45 -1.01 13.38
CA ALA A 148 -14.04 0.28 13.77
C ALA A 148 -14.00 0.54 15.28
N SER A 149 -14.11 -0.49 16.13
CA SER A 149 -14.14 -0.35 17.60
C SER A 149 -12.80 0.15 18.18
N SER A 150 -11.68 -0.26 17.59
CA SER A 150 -10.32 0.17 17.97
C SER A 150 -9.75 1.23 17.02
N GLN A 151 -10.50 1.61 15.98
CA GLN A 151 -10.04 2.44 14.87
C GLN A 151 -8.74 1.93 14.22
N LEU A 152 -8.52 0.62 14.24
CA LEU A 152 -7.28 -0.01 13.80
C LEU A 152 -7.41 -0.42 12.33
N PHE A 153 -6.54 0.12 11.48
CA PHE A 153 -6.30 -0.39 10.14
C PHE A 153 -5.12 -1.35 10.14
N GLU A 154 -5.25 -2.46 9.42
CA GLU A 154 -4.23 -3.48 9.27
C GLU A 154 -4.08 -3.87 7.79
N PHE A 155 -2.85 -3.80 7.30
CA PHE A 155 -2.41 -4.42 6.05
C PHE A 155 -1.52 -5.60 6.39
N SER A 156 -1.85 -6.79 5.88
CA SER A 156 -1.09 -8.01 6.11
C SER A 156 -0.64 -8.60 4.78
N ILE A 157 0.62 -9.01 4.69
CA ILE A 157 1.16 -9.75 3.55
C ILE A 157 1.95 -10.96 4.03
N LYS A 158 1.75 -12.08 3.33
CA LYS A 158 2.51 -13.32 3.47
C LYS A 158 3.15 -13.65 2.13
N ILE A 159 4.45 -13.89 2.10
CA ILE A 159 5.21 -14.24 0.90
C ILE A 159 6.13 -15.45 1.17
N PRO A 160 6.23 -16.41 0.24
CA PRO A 160 7.18 -17.52 0.38
C PRO A 160 8.63 -17.03 0.30
N LYS A 161 9.53 -17.57 1.14
CA LYS A 161 10.97 -17.29 1.10
C LYS A 161 11.58 -17.59 -0.27
N ALA A 162 11.09 -18.61 -0.97
CA ALA A 162 11.51 -18.96 -2.33
C ALA A 162 11.16 -17.90 -3.40
N LYS A 163 10.22 -16.99 -3.10
CA LYS A 163 9.93 -15.80 -3.93
C LYS A 163 10.84 -14.61 -3.61
N ILE A 164 11.57 -14.66 -2.50
CA ILE A 164 12.53 -13.62 -2.14
C ILE A 164 13.94 -14.00 -2.59
N ALA A 165 14.28 -15.28 -2.47
CA ALA A 165 15.60 -15.78 -2.81
C ALA A 165 15.51 -17.09 -3.58
N SER A 166 16.21 -17.16 -4.72
CA SER A 166 16.15 -18.29 -5.64
C SER A 166 16.92 -19.53 -5.17
N GLN A 167 17.83 -19.38 -4.20
CA GLN A 167 18.65 -20.49 -3.70
C GLN A 167 17.96 -21.15 -2.50
N GLU A 168 17.84 -22.48 -2.53
CA GLU A 168 17.45 -23.26 -1.36
C GLU A 168 18.41 -22.97 -0.18
N ASN A 169 17.86 -22.77 1.01
CA ASN A 169 18.60 -22.39 2.22
C ASN A 169 19.31 -21.02 2.18
N SER A 170 18.78 -20.07 1.39
CA SER A 170 19.23 -18.67 1.47
C SER A 170 19.15 -18.14 2.91
N ASP A 171 20.15 -17.36 3.29
CA ASP A 171 20.22 -16.74 4.61
C ASP A 171 19.35 -15.48 4.66
N PHE A 172 18.40 -15.45 5.60
CA PHE A 172 17.51 -14.32 5.87
C PHE A 172 17.89 -13.55 7.14
N SER A 173 19.03 -13.85 7.75
CA SER A 173 19.53 -13.17 8.96
C SER A 173 19.80 -11.68 8.76
N LYS A 174 19.87 -11.20 7.52
CA LYS A 174 20.05 -9.78 7.16
C LYS A 174 18.91 -9.25 6.30
N LEU A 175 17.73 -9.86 6.43
CA LEU A 175 16.55 -9.43 5.68
C LEU A 175 16.22 -7.99 6.05
N SER A 176 16.25 -7.11 5.06
CA SER A 176 15.73 -5.75 5.17
C SER A 176 14.44 -5.63 4.37
N ILE A 177 13.44 -4.97 4.96
CA ILE A 177 12.12 -4.77 4.37
C ILE A 177 11.86 -3.28 4.19
N GLY A 178 11.54 -2.91 2.94
CA GLY A 178 11.19 -1.55 2.57
C GLY A 178 9.69 -1.42 2.36
N VAL A 179 9.04 -0.44 2.98
CA VAL A 179 7.62 -0.15 2.79
C VAL A 179 7.46 1.24 2.23
N VAL A 180 6.92 1.34 1.02
CA VAL A 180 6.75 2.60 0.30
C VAL A 180 5.31 2.75 -0.17
N ALA A 181 4.69 3.91 0.08
CA ALA A 181 3.40 4.24 -0.52
C ALA A 181 3.54 4.36 -2.04
N ASN A 182 2.62 3.75 -2.79
CA ASN A 182 2.68 3.87 -4.25
C ASN A 182 2.42 5.33 -4.64
N LYS A 183 3.13 5.80 -5.66
CA LYS A 183 2.80 7.09 -6.26
C LYS A 183 1.47 6.94 -6.99
N MET A 184 0.51 7.83 -6.74
CA MET A 184 -0.62 7.97 -7.67
C MET A 184 -0.01 8.37 -9.02
N GLU A 185 -0.23 7.56 -10.05
CA GLU A 185 0.00 7.99 -11.43
C GLU A 185 -1.06 9.05 -11.75
N GLY A 186 -0.80 10.26 -11.28
CA GLY A 186 -1.51 11.44 -11.75
C GLY A 186 -1.23 11.57 -13.23
N THR A 187 -2.25 11.90 -13.99
CA THR A 187 -2.18 12.26 -15.41
C THR A 187 -0.98 13.16 -15.60
N VAL A 188 0.13 12.59 -16.09
CA VAL A 188 1.16 13.40 -16.72
C VAL A 188 0.42 14.03 -17.87
N ASN A 189 0.14 15.33 -17.76
CA ASN A 189 -0.26 16.13 -18.90
C ASN A 189 0.80 15.86 -19.99
N LYS A 190 0.49 14.93 -20.91
CA LYS A 190 1.27 14.62 -22.11
C LYS A 190 1.19 15.78 -23.12
N GLU A 191 1.27 17.02 -22.63
CA GLU A 191 1.17 18.25 -23.42
C GLU A 191 2.31 19.25 -23.13
N ARG A 192 3.39 18.83 -22.46
CA ARG A 192 4.58 19.69 -22.31
C ARG A 192 5.92 19.07 -22.70
N GLU A 193 5.91 18.02 -23.51
CA GLU A 193 7.10 17.52 -24.21
C GLU A 193 6.88 17.51 -25.73
N GLN A 194 6.44 18.64 -26.28
CA GLN A 194 6.70 18.99 -27.66
C GLN A 194 7.01 20.48 -27.74
N GLY A 195 8.25 20.79 -28.14
CA GLY A 195 8.58 22.09 -28.74
C GLY A 195 9.40 23.05 -27.88
N GLN A 196 10.64 22.70 -27.57
CA GLN A 196 11.70 23.72 -27.45
C GLN A 196 12.96 23.26 -28.20
N ASN A 197 12.85 23.21 -29.52
CA ASN A 197 13.99 23.32 -30.41
C ASN A 197 13.53 23.73 -31.81
N GLN A 198 13.67 25.03 -32.10
CA GLN A 198 13.71 25.74 -33.40
C GLN A 198 13.35 27.20 -33.08
N GLY A 199 14.20 28.21 -33.23
CA GLY A 199 15.06 28.46 -34.39
C GLY A 199 14.34 29.39 -35.35
N MET A 200 14.59 30.70 -35.19
CA MET A 200 14.57 31.76 -36.23
C MET A 200 13.34 32.02 -37.13
N ARG A 201 12.97 33.32 -37.11
CA ARG A 201 12.70 34.23 -38.25
C ARG A 201 11.34 34.18 -38.99
N SER A 202 10.95 35.41 -39.37
CA SER A 202 9.94 35.81 -40.37
C SER A 202 8.48 35.67 -39.89
N GLY A 203 7.59 36.65 -40.02
CA GLY A 203 7.61 37.95 -40.66
C GLY A 203 6.15 38.37 -40.90
N GLY A 204 5.87 39.67 -40.88
CA GLY A 204 4.79 40.30 -41.65
C GLY A 204 3.31 40.08 -41.23
N GLY A 205 2.63 41.19 -40.94
CA GLY A 205 1.34 41.45 -41.61
C GLY A 205 0.07 41.52 -40.75
N ARG A 206 -0.25 42.74 -40.32
CA ARG A 206 -1.52 43.48 -40.52
C ARG A 206 -2.90 42.89 -40.16
N ARG A 207 -3.63 43.76 -39.42
CA ARG A 207 -5.10 44.02 -39.36
C ARG A 207 -5.93 43.05 -38.51
N GLY A 208 -6.80 43.49 -37.60
CA GLY A 208 -7.19 44.83 -37.20
C GLY A 208 -8.35 44.84 -36.20
N ASN A 209 -8.69 46.05 -35.77
CA ASN A 209 -9.98 46.55 -35.27
C ASN A 209 -10.58 45.96 -33.98
N GLY A 210 -10.51 46.76 -32.91
CA GLY A 210 -11.32 46.60 -31.69
C GLY A 210 -11.17 47.85 -30.81
N SER A 211 -12.13 48.77 -30.96
CA SER A 211 -12.22 50.06 -30.27
C SER A 211 -12.92 49.91 -28.91
N GLY A 212 -12.56 50.79 -27.96
CA GLY A 212 -13.21 50.96 -26.64
C GLY A 212 -12.35 50.37 -25.52
N GLY A 213 -11.84 51.11 -24.54
CA GLY A 213 -12.34 52.30 -23.88
C GLY A 213 -12.43 51.96 -22.38
N GLY A 214 -11.64 52.63 -21.52
CA GLY A 214 -11.76 52.40 -20.08
C GLY A 214 -10.48 52.62 -19.27
N ARG A 215 -10.35 53.84 -18.74
CA ARG A 215 -9.53 54.18 -17.57
C ARG A 215 -9.91 53.29 -16.38
N GLY A 216 -8.92 52.85 -15.60
CA GLY A 216 -9.17 52.37 -14.24
C GLY A 216 -8.04 51.51 -13.72
N GLY A 217 -7.09 52.11 -13.01
CA GLY A 217 -6.04 51.39 -12.32
C GLY A 217 -6.61 50.50 -11.21
N ALA A 218 -6.08 49.29 -11.11
CA ALA A 218 -6.06 48.49 -9.90
C ALA A 218 -4.71 47.78 -9.83
N ARG A 219 -3.72 48.47 -9.27
CA ARG A 219 -2.64 47.82 -8.53
C ARG A 219 -3.31 47.20 -7.31
N GLY A 220 -3.44 45.88 -7.28
CA GLY A 220 -4.03 45.14 -6.17
C GLY A 220 -3.47 43.74 -6.12
N GLN A 221 -2.34 43.61 -5.43
CA GLN A 221 -1.83 42.42 -4.75
C GLN A 221 -2.17 41.04 -5.36
N ASN A 222 -1.17 40.46 -6.03
CA ASN A 222 -0.92 39.02 -5.94
C ASN A 222 -0.65 38.69 -4.46
N GLU A 223 -1.69 38.50 -3.67
CA GLU A 223 -1.58 37.65 -2.48
C GLU A 223 -1.44 36.23 -2.99
N GLN A 224 -0.17 35.84 -3.12
CA GLN A 224 0.24 34.47 -3.26
C GLN A 224 -0.21 33.78 -1.98
N GLN A 225 -1.44 33.27 -2.01
CA GLN A 225 -2.04 32.50 -0.94
C GLN A 225 -1.19 31.23 -0.84
N SER A 226 -0.21 31.29 0.05
CA SER A 226 0.57 30.15 0.49
C SER A 226 -0.43 29.16 1.07
N SER A 227 -0.92 28.23 0.25
CA SER A 227 -1.68 27.09 0.73
C SER A 227 -0.85 26.48 1.86
N PRO A 228 -1.41 26.29 3.08
CA PRO A 228 -0.70 25.62 4.14
C PRO A 228 -0.28 24.27 3.56
N THR A 229 1.03 24.03 3.50
CA THR A 229 1.61 22.75 3.11
C THR A 229 1.10 21.73 4.12
N THR A 230 -0.04 21.14 3.81
CA THR A 230 -0.59 20.02 4.54
C THR A 230 0.44 18.91 4.36
N GLU A 231 1.10 18.54 5.46
CA GLU A 231 2.10 17.50 5.48
C GLU A 231 1.50 16.23 4.86
N ARG A 232 1.98 15.86 3.67
CA ARG A 232 1.53 14.65 3.00
C ARG A 232 2.02 13.47 3.83
N VAL A 233 1.13 12.56 4.21
CA VAL A 233 1.53 11.33 4.88
C VAL A 233 2.41 10.52 3.92
N THR A 234 3.72 10.53 4.17
CA THR A 234 4.71 9.75 3.42
C THR A 234 5.03 8.47 4.19
N VAL A 235 4.66 7.34 3.59
CA VAL A 235 5.15 6.01 3.97
C VAL A 235 6.34 5.71 3.06
N ASP A 236 7.54 5.76 3.62
CA ASP A 236 8.80 5.41 2.96
C ASP A 236 9.78 5.07 4.09
N PHE A 237 9.93 3.77 4.36
CA PHE A 237 10.68 3.31 5.52
C PHE A 237 11.31 1.94 5.26
N TRP A 238 12.58 1.80 5.62
CA TRP A 238 13.32 0.54 5.62
C TRP A 238 13.67 0.15 7.04
N PHE A 239 13.64 -1.15 7.31
CA PHE A 239 14.05 -1.71 8.60
C PHE A 239 14.57 -3.13 8.45
N ASP A 240 15.44 -3.50 9.38
CA ASP A 240 15.96 -4.87 9.49
C ASP A 240 14.91 -5.77 10.17
N ALA A 241 14.69 -6.95 9.60
CA ALA A 241 13.72 -7.94 10.05
C ALA A 241 14.39 -9.13 10.76
N GLU A 242 15.39 -8.81 11.59
CA GLU A 242 16.13 -9.74 12.45
C GLU A 242 15.32 -10.17 13.69
#